data_AF-A0A2N1RNZ1-F1
#
_entry.id   AF-A0A2N1RNZ1-F1
#
_cell.length_a   1.000
_cell.length_b   1.000
_cell.length_c   1.000
_cell.angle_alpha   90.00
_cell.angle_beta   90.00
_cell.angle_gamma   90.00
#
_symmetry.space_group_name_H-M   'P 1'
#
loop_
_entity.id
_entity.type
_entity.pdbx_description
1 polymer ?
#
loop_
_entity_poly.entity_id
_entity_poly.type
_entity_poly.pdbx_seq_one_letter_code
_entity_poly.pdbx_strand_id
1 'polypeptide(L)'
;MTETENVYLYNVDNLKDIADNNMRGRMQELEKANTIIDEDVEEFVHWYDELSIAPTITVIKNKFDEIRNNELGKYRNRKMKHFSEEDFKLVEEITCQIMNKTLHNPIINLKKQRNCCAEPETDESLKKNTKFLEDLFTK
;
A
#
# COMPACT_ATOMS: atom_id res chain seq x y z
N MET A 1 -37.26 30.25 -57.89
CA MET A 1 -37.52 28.82 -58.13
C MET A 1 -36.19 28.12 -58.33
N THR A 2 -35.63 27.51 -57.28
CA THR A 2 -34.65 26.41 -57.39
C THR A 2 -34.79 25.62 -56.10
N GLU A 3 -35.88 24.86 -56.04
CA GLU A 3 -36.17 23.91 -54.97
C GLU A 3 -35.76 22.54 -55.53
N THR A 4 -34.47 22.22 -55.35
CA THR A 4 -33.99 20.84 -55.54
C THR A 4 -34.14 20.15 -54.19
N GLU A 5 -35.22 19.38 -54.05
CA GLU A 5 -35.42 18.46 -52.94
C GLU A 5 -34.13 17.62 -52.81
N ASN A 6 -33.42 17.77 -51.69
CA ASN A 6 -32.19 17.04 -51.32
C ASN A 6 -30.81 17.63 -51.70
N VAL A 7 -30.69 18.94 -52.00
CA VAL A 7 -29.38 19.61 -52.13
C VAL A 7 -29.16 20.57 -50.95
N TYR A 8 -28.15 20.31 -50.13
CA TYR A 8 -27.75 21.17 -49.02
C TYR A 8 -26.50 21.98 -49.39
N LEU A 9 -26.62 23.31 -49.38
CA LEU A 9 -25.50 24.22 -49.58
C LEU A 9 -24.90 24.58 -48.22
N TYR A 10 -23.69 24.08 -47.95
CA TYR A 10 -22.89 24.48 -46.79
C TYR A 10 -21.80 25.45 -47.25
N ASN A 11 -21.69 26.59 -46.57
CA ASN A 11 -20.59 27.54 -46.78
C ASN A 11 -19.50 27.36 -45.70
N VAL A 12 -18.41 28.10 -45.82
CA VAL A 12 -17.26 28.02 -44.89
C VAL A 12 -17.66 28.40 -43.46
N ASP A 13 -18.60 29.34 -43.29
CA ASP A 13 -19.09 29.75 -41.98
C ASP A 13 -19.88 28.62 -41.30
N ASN A 14 -20.68 27.83 -42.05
CA ASN A 14 -21.37 26.67 -41.51
C ASN A 14 -20.41 25.57 -41.01
N LEU A 15 -19.27 25.38 -41.67
CA LEU A 15 -18.25 24.42 -41.21
C LEU A 15 -17.56 24.92 -39.92
N LYS A 16 -17.43 26.24 -39.76
CA LYS A 16 -16.85 26.86 -38.58
C LYS A 16 -17.74 26.67 -37.35
N ASP A 17 -19.06 26.83 -37.50
CA ASP A 17 -20.02 26.56 -36.42
C ASP A 17 -19.97 25.09 -35.96
N ILE A 18 -19.85 24.15 -36.89
CA ILE A 18 -19.72 22.72 -36.57
C ILE A 18 -18.39 22.43 -35.86
N ALA A 19 -17.30 23.04 -36.32
CA ALA A 19 -15.99 22.91 -35.69
C ALA A 19 -15.99 23.47 -34.25
N ASP A 20 -16.57 24.65 -34.04
CA ASP A 20 -16.69 25.28 -32.73
C ASP A 20 -17.59 24.47 -31.79
N ASN A 21 -18.67 23.88 -32.32
CA ASN A 21 -19.55 23.02 -31.53
C ASN A 21 -18.86 21.70 -31.14
N ASN A 22 -18.09 21.10 -32.05
CA ASN A 22 -17.27 19.92 -31.76
C ASN A 22 -16.17 20.24 -30.74
N MET A 23 -15.54 21.41 -30.82
CA MET A 23 -14.53 21.85 -29.84
C MET A 23 -15.14 22.02 -28.44
N ARG A 24 -16.33 22.61 -28.32
CA ARG A 24 -17.05 22.68 -27.04
C ARG A 24 -17.42 21.30 -26.51
N GLY A 25 -17.91 20.41 -27.37
CA GLY A 25 -18.20 19.02 -26.98
C GLY A 25 -16.95 18.30 -26.48
N ARG A 26 -15.81 18.47 -27.17
CA ARG A 26 -14.52 17.91 -26.72
C ARG A 26 -14.06 18.47 -25.39
N MET A 27 -14.27 19.76 -25.12
CA MET A 27 -13.93 20.37 -23.83
C MET A 27 -14.74 19.79 -22.67
N GLN A 28 -16.05 19.55 -22.88
CA GLN A 28 -16.90 18.92 -21.87
C GLN A 28 -16.46 17.47 -21.59
N GLU A 29 -16.07 16.71 -22.60
CA GLU A 29 -15.60 15.33 -22.37
C GLU A 29 -14.19 15.27 -21.80
N LEU A 30 -13.38 16.31 -22.01
CA LEU A 30 -12.07 16.45 -21.38
C LEU A 30 -12.20 16.65 -19.87
N GLU A 31 -13.19 17.41 -19.42
CA GLU A 31 -13.50 17.57 -18.00
C GLU A 31 -13.86 16.23 -17.35
N LYS A 32 -14.75 15.44 -17.98
CA LYS A 32 -15.10 14.10 -17.50
C LYS A 32 -13.91 13.15 -17.50
N ALA A 33 -13.06 13.21 -18.53
CA ALA A 33 -11.87 12.38 -18.62
C ALA A 33 -10.87 12.72 -17.51
N ASN A 34 -10.69 14.00 -17.17
CA ASN A 34 -9.84 14.41 -16.06
C ASN A 34 -10.36 13.88 -14.73
N THR A 35 -11.68 13.92 -14.49
CA THR A 35 -12.25 13.34 -13.25
C THR A 35 -11.91 11.86 -13.09
N ILE A 36 -12.02 11.08 -14.16
CA ILE A 36 -11.66 9.65 -14.13
C ILE A 36 -10.17 9.48 -13.86
N ILE A 37 -9.32 10.28 -14.49
CA ILE A 37 -7.87 10.24 -14.27
C ILE A 37 -7.53 10.60 -12.82
N ASP A 38 -8.17 11.61 -12.25
CA ASP A 38 -7.92 12.04 -10.88
C ASP A 38 -8.30 10.93 -9.88
N GLU A 39 -9.44 10.26 -10.08
CA GLU A 39 -9.86 9.10 -9.29
C GLU A 39 -8.86 7.93 -9.41
N ASP A 40 -8.44 7.58 -10.64
CA ASP A 40 -7.47 6.51 -10.89
C ASP A 40 -6.09 6.83 -10.29
N VAL A 41 -5.67 8.10 -10.32
CA VAL A 41 -4.41 8.55 -9.73
C VAL A 41 -4.47 8.46 -8.21
N GLU A 42 -5.59 8.81 -7.59
CA GLU A 42 -5.79 8.68 -6.14
C GLU A 42 -5.73 7.20 -5.71
N GLU A 43 -6.41 6.32 -6.43
CA GLU A 43 -6.36 4.87 -6.18
C GLU A 43 -4.94 4.32 -6.36
N PHE A 44 -4.25 4.74 -7.43
CA PHE A 44 -2.87 4.31 -7.70
C PHE A 44 -1.90 4.77 -6.60
N VAL A 45 -2.02 6.01 -6.13
CA VAL A 45 -1.17 6.54 -5.06
C VAL A 45 -1.41 5.76 -3.76
N HIS A 46 -2.67 5.49 -3.40
CA HIS A 46 -3.00 4.67 -2.25
C HIS A 46 -2.39 3.26 -2.36
N TRP A 47 -2.54 2.60 -3.51
CA TRP A 47 -1.95 1.29 -3.76
C TRP A 47 -0.41 1.29 -3.73
N TYR A 48 0.22 2.28 -4.37
CA TYR A 48 1.67 2.41 -4.42
C TYR A 48 2.22 2.64 -3.02
N ASP A 49 1.53 3.47 -2.24
CA ASP A 49 1.85 3.65 -0.85
C ASP A 49 1.78 2.30 -0.16
N GLU A 50 0.71 1.53 -0.18
CA GLU A 50 0.65 0.20 0.47
C GLU A 50 1.88 -0.70 0.20
N LEU A 51 2.48 -0.64 -0.98
CA LEU A 51 3.68 -1.40 -1.33
C LEU A 51 4.95 -0.97 -0.55
N SER A 52 5.08 0.31 -0.19
CA SER A 52 6.31 0.86 0.40
C SER A 52 6.59 0.41 1.84
N ILE A 53 5.64 -0.23 2.53
CA ILE A 53 5.87 -0.84 3.86
C ILE A 53 6.40 -2.27 3.79
N ALA A 54 6.30 -2.94 2.64
CA ALA A 54 6.77 -4.32 2.49
C ALA A 54 8.28 -4.48 2.80
N PRO A 55 9.17 -3.56 2.41
CA PRO A 55 10.57 -3.59 2.82
C PRO A 55 10.75 -3.48 4.35
N THR A 56 10.03 -2.58 5.01
CA THR A 56 10.09 -2.40 6.47
C THR A 56 9.66 -3.65 7.23
N ILE A 57 8.55 -4.28 6.80
CA ILE A 57 8.09 -5.55 7.38
C ILE A 57 9.16 -6.64 7.22
N THR A 58 9.80 -6.69 6.05
CA THR A 58 10.87 -7.66 5.77
C THR A 58 12.05 -7.46 6.72
N VAL A 59 12.48 -6.21 6.95
CA VAL A 59 13.56 -5.90 7.90
C VAL A 59 13.22 -6.34 9.32
N ILE A 60 11.99 -6.08 9.79
CA ILE A 60 11.54 -6.49 11.13
C ILE A 60 11.57 -8.01 11.27
N LYS A 61 10.98 -8.74 10.32
CA LYS A 61 10.98 -10.21 10.32
C LYS A 61 12.39 -10.77 10.35
N ASN A 62 13.25 -10.28 9.47
CA ASN A 62 14.65 -10.71 9.39
C ASN A 62 15.38 -10.49 10.72
N LYS A 63 15.09 -9.38 11.43
CA LYS A 63 15.73 -9.10 12.71
C LYS A 63 15.31 -10.08 13.81
N PHE A 64 14.02 -10.43 13.86
CA PHE A 64 13.51 -11.42 14.80
C PHE A 64 14.04 -12.81 14.49
N ASP A 65 14.08 -13.20 13.21
CA ASP A 65 14.65 -14.47 12.77
C ASP A 65 16.16 -14.57 13.11
N GLU A 66 16.91 -13.49 12.91
CA GLU A 66 18.33 -13.42 13.29
C GLU A 66 18.52 -13.67 14.79
N ILE A 67 17.72 -13.00 15.63
CA ILE A 67 17.76 -13.18 17.10
C ILE A 67 17.41 -14.63 17.46
N ARG A 68 16.33 -15.17 16.90
CA ARG A 68 15.89 -16.55 17.13
C ARG A 68 16.99 -17.55 16.77
N ASN A 69 17.57 -17.44 15.57
CA ASN A 69 18.60 -18.35 15.08
C ASN A 69 19.88 -18.28 15.92
N ASN A 70 20.29 -17.06 16.32
CA ASN A 70 21.45 -16.87 17.18
C ASN A 70 21.26 -17.52 18.56
N GLU A 71 20.09 -17.36 19.18
CA GLU A 71 19.81 -18.01 20.47
C GLU A 71 19.71 -19.52 20.32
N LEU A 72 18.97 -20.03 19.33
CA LEU A 72 18.87 -21.47 19.08
C LEU A 72 20.24 -22.11 18.84
N GLY A 73 21.12 -21.48 18.06
CA GLY A 73 22.49 -21.94 17.84
C GLY A 73 23.34 -21.99 19.11
N LYS A 74 23.22 -20.97 19.99
CA LYS A 74 23.91 -20.94 21.29
C LYS A 74 23.46 -22.08 22.19
N TYR A 75 22.15 -22.34 22.27
CA TYR A 75 21.60 -23.37 23.14
C TYR A 75 21.83 -24.79 22.60
N ARG A 76 21.74 -25.00 21.28
CA ARG A 76 22.07 -26.27 20.61
C ARG A 76 23.48 -26.74 21.00
N ASN A 77 24.46 -25.85 20.87
CA ASN A 77 25.86 -26.20 21.08
C ASN A 77 26.26 -26.30 22.56
N ARG A 78 25.56 -25.62 23.48
CA ARG A 78 25.97 -25.52 24.90
C ARG A 78 25.12 -26.37 25.86
N LYS A 79 23.80 -26.38 25.72
CA LYS A 79 22.87 -26.94 26.72
C LYS A 79 21.97 -28.06 26.21
N MET A 80 21.73 -28.13 24.89
CA MET A 80 20.81 -29.09 24.28
C MET A 80 21.52 -30.21 23.51
N LYS A 81 22.75 -30.59 23.91
CA LYS A 81 23.52 -31.66 23.25
C LYS A 81 22.86 -33.04 23.30
N HIS A 82 21.92 -33.25 24.22
CA HIS A 82 21.20 -34.49 24.44
C HIS A 82 19.87 -34.56 23.67
N PHE A 83 19.47 -33.47 23.00
CA PHE A 83 18.29 -33.48 22.14
C PHE A 83 18.61 -34.23 20.86
N SER A 84 17.67 -35.06 20.40
CA SER A 84 17.73 -35.61 19.05
C SER A 84 17.54 -34.49 18.01
N GLU A 85 17.90 -34.75 16.75
CA GLU A 85 17.60 -33.81 15.65
C GLU A 85 16.09 -33.59 15.49
N GLU A 86 15.26 -34.57 15.83
CA GLU A 86 13.79 -34.45 15.77
C GLU A 86 13.26 -33.53 16.87
N ASP A 87 13.75 -33.68 18.10
CA ASP A 87 13.36 -32.81 19.21
C ASP A 87 13.81 -31.36 18.98
N PHE A 88 14.98 -31.18 18.37
CA PHE A 88 15.47 -29.85 18.04
C PHE A 88 14.60 -29.16 16.98
N LYS A 89 14.13 -29.92 15.96
CA LYS A 89 13.17 -29.41 14.97
C LYS A 89 11.84 -28.98 15.59
N LEU A 90 11.34 -29.72 16.59
CA LEU A 90 10.15 -29.32 17.34
C LEU A 90 10.34 -27.98 18.06
N VAL A 91 11.51 -27.75 18.66
CA VAL A 91 11.86 -26.46 19.29
C VAL A 91 11.94 -25.34 18.24
N GLU A 92 12.54 -25.62 17.09
CA GLU A 92 12.56 -24.68 15.96
C GLU A 92 11.14 -24.31 15.51
N GLU A 93 10.25 -25.29 15.39
CA GLU A 93 8.87 -25.06 14.98
C GLU A 93 8.11 -24.20 16.00
N ILE A 94 8.16 -24.56 17.28
CA ILE A 94 7.46 -23.82 18.35
C ILE A 94 7.95 -22.38 18.42
N THR A 95 9.26 -22.16 18.33
CA THR A 95 9.84 -20.81 18.38
C THR A 95 9.46 -19.98 17.16
N CYS A 96 9.38 -20.60 15.98
CA CYS A 96 8.87 -19.95 14.77
C CYS A 96 7.38 -19.58 14.91
N GLN A 97 6.55 -20.47 15.47
CA GLN A 97 5.14 -20.18 15.73
C GLN A 97 4.97 -19.04 16.73
N ILE A 98 5.77 -18.98 17.80
CA ILE A 98 5.76 -17.88 18.76
C ILE A 98 6.10 -16.57 18.06
N MET A 99 7.20 -16.54 17.30
CA MET A 99 7.61 -15.35 16.54
C MET A 99 6.51 -14.87 15.59
N ASN A 100 5.91 -15.78 14.81
CA ASN A 100 4.84 -15.44 13.88
C ASN A 100 3.60 -14.87 14.59
N LYS A 101 3.21 -15.45 15.73
CA LYS A 101 2.10 -14.94 16.55
C LYS A 101 2.42 -13.58 17.15
N THR A 102 3.64 -13.36 17.62
CA THR A 102 4.09 -12.08 18.17
C THR A 102 4.14 -10.98 17.11
N LEU A 103 4.56 -11.29 15.88
CA LEU A 103 4.70 -10.31 14.80
C LEU A 103 3.41 -10.04 14.03
N HIS A 104 2.38 -10.89 14.19
CA HIS A 104 1.11 -10.75 13.47
C HIS A 104 0.45 -9.38 13.70
N ASN A 105 0.18 -9.02 14.95
CA ASN A 105 -0.49 -7.75 15.29
C ASN A 105 0.35 -6.53 14.94
N PRO A 106 1.67 -6.48 15.26
CA PRO A 106 2.56 -5.42 14.83
C PRO A 106 2.52 -5.13 13.34
N ILE A 107 2.58 -6.18 12.51
CA ILE A 107 2.59 -6.05 11.06
C ILE A 107 1.24 -5.52 10.55
N ILE A 108 0.13 -5.97 11.14
CA ILE A 108 -1.21 -5.47 10.79
C ILE A 108 -1.35 -3.99 11.17
N ASN A 109 -0.91 -3.60 12.37
CA ASN A 109 -1.04 -2.23 12.85
C ASN A 109 -0.13 -1.27 12.08
N LEU A 110 1.08 -1.71 11.72
CA LEU A 110 1.98 -0.97 10.81
C LEU A 110 1.33 -0.70 9.45
N LYS A 111 0.64 -1.69 8.87
CA LYS A 111 -0.10 -1.51 7.61
C LYS A 111 -1.26 -0.51 7.78
N LYS A 112 -2.03 -0.61 8.86
CA LYS A 112 -3.18 0.26 9.13
C LYS A 112 -2.79 1.73 9.34
N GLN A 113 -1.75 1.99 10.12
CA GLN A 113 -1.39 3.38 10.47
C GLN A 113 -0.99 4.20 9.26
N ARG A 114 -0.28 3.61 8.30
CA ARG A 114 0.14 4.35 7.11
C ARG A 114 -1.03 4.68 6.17
N ASN A 115 -2.08 3.87 6.20
CA ASN A 115 -3.34 4.17 5.51
C ASN A 115 -4.14 5.28 6.22
N CYS A 116 -3.80 5.65 7.47
CA CYS A 116 -4.54 6.65 8.26
C CYS A 116 -3.81 8.00 8.48
N CYS A 117 -2.50 8.12 8.25
CA CYS A 117 -1.75 9.30 8.65
C CYS A 117 -1.32 10.18 7.47
N ALA A 118 -2.16 11.16 7.13
CA ALA A 118 -1.77 12.42 6.51
C ALA A 118 -1.95 13.56 7.53
N GLU A 119 -1.13 13.62 8.58
CA GLU A 119 -1.09 14.77 9.50
C GLU A 119 0.34 15.13 9.93
N PRO A 120 0.68 16.43 10.04
CA PRO A 120 2.04 16.90 10.34
C PRO A 120 2.41 16.72 11.81
N GLU A 121 3.64 16.27 12.07
CA GLU A 121 4.14 15.98 13.41
C GLU A 121 4.72 17.21 14.14
N THR A 122 4.42 17.34 15.43
CA THR A 122 5.15 18.21 16.38
C THR A 122 5.42 17.49 17.71
N ASP A 123 6.64 17.68 18.24
CA ASP A 123 7.28 17.55 19.57
C ASP A 123 6.78 16.57 20.68
N GLU A 124 5.68 15.85 20.50
CA GLU A 124 5.14 14.88 21.47
C GLU A 124 5.71 13.45 21.28
N SER A 125 6.82 13.34 20.54
CA SER A 125 7.31 12.11 19.92
C SER A 125 7.69 11.00 20.91
N LEU A 126 8.20 11.32 22.10
CA LEU A 126 8.66 10.28 23.04
C LEU A 126 7.51 9.50 23.69
N LYS A 127 6.42 10.18 24.08
CA LYS A 127 5.23 9.53 24.64
C LYS A 127 4.39 8.86 23.55
N LYS A 128 4.37 9.46 22.35
CA LYS A 128 3.78 8.84 21.15
C LYS A 128 4.47 7.52 20.82
N ASN A 129 5.81 7.47 20.89
CA ASN A 129 6.58 6.27 20.55
C ASN A 129 6.35 5.12 21.53
N THR A 130 6.29 5.36 22.84
CA THR A 130 5.98 4.28 23.81
C THR A 130 4.57 3.77 23.64
N LYS A 131 3.59 4.67 23.52
CA LYS A 131 2.20 4.30 23.28
C LYS A 131 2.02 3.56 21.96
N PHE A 132 2.72 4.00 20.91
CA PHE A 132 2.76 3.34 19.60
C PHE A 132 3.35 1.93 19.68
N LEU A 133 4.42 1.75 20.45
CA LEU A 133 5.00 0.41 20.66
C LEU A 133 4.02 -0.49 21.43
N GLU A 134 3.34 0.03 22.45
CA GLU A 134 2.29 -0.72 23.15
C GLU A 134 1.14 -1.09 22.20
N ASP A 135 0.66 -0.14 21.42
CA ASP A 135 -0.40 -0.34 20.41
C ASP A 135 0.03 -1.31 19.30
N LEU A 136 1.34 -1.38 18.98
CA LEU A 136 1.87 -2.33 18.01
C LEU A 136 1.66 -3.79 18.45
N PHE A 137 1.82 -4.07 19.74
CA PHE A 137 1.77 -5.44 20.29
C PHE A 137 0.45 -5.78 20.99
N THR A 138 -0.47 -4.82 21.14
CA THR A 138 -1.77 -5.00 21.81
C THR A 138 -2.86 -5.44 20.81
N LYS A 139 -3.92 -6.07 21.33
CA LYS A 139 -5.01 -6.71 20.59
C LYS A 139 -6.09 -5.72 20.13
#